data_AF-A0A170UP04-F1
#
_entry.id   AF-A0A170UP04-F1
#
_cell.length_a   1.000
_cell.length_b   1.000
_cell.length_c   1.000
_cell.angle_alpha   90.00
_cell.angle_beta   90.00
_cell.angle_gamma   90.00
#
_symmetry.space_group_name_H-M   'P 1'
#
loop_
_entity.id
_entity.type
_entity.pdbx_description
1 polymer ?
#
loop_
_entity_poly.entity_id
_entity_poly.type
_entity_poly.pdbx_seq_one_letter_code
_entity_poly.pdbx_strand_id
1 'polypeptide(L)'
;LDIYYNLGVVFLEQGKASQALAYLDKALEYDPEHEQALLNSAILLQELGRAELRKLARERLLKLLHKDTNNERVHFNLGMLAMDDRDLAGAENWFRRAIQIKPDFRSALFNLALYWLMITDHLRLRHF
;
A
#
# COMPACT_ATOMS: atom_id res chain seq x y z
N LEU A 1 -9.23 21.75 -3.65
CA LEU A 1 -8.51 20.59 -3.11
C LEU A 1 -9.49 19.55 -2.58
N ASP A 2 -10.13 19.82 -1.44
CA ASP A 2 -11.00 18.86 -0.74
C ASP A 2 -12.16 18.31 -1.58
N ILE A 3 -12.71 19.11 -2.50
CA ILE A 3 -13.79 18.68 -3.39
C ILE A 3 -13.36 17.54 -4.31
N TYR A 4 -12.15 17.59 -4.88
CA TYR A 4 -11.67 16.54 -5.78
C TYR A 4 -11.36 15.26 -5.02
N TYR A 5 -10.74 15.37 -3.84
CA TYR A 5 -10.53 14.22 -2.96
C TYR A 5 -11.86 13.55 -2.57
N ASN A 6 -12.84 14.34 -2.11
CA ASN A 6 -14.15 13.82 -1.70
C ASN A 6 -14.89 13.15 -2.87
N LEU A 7 -14.83 13.72 -4.07
CA LEU A 7 -15.35 13.06 -5.27
C LEU A 7 -14.64 11.74 -5.56
N GLY A 8 -13.31 11.71 -5.44
CA GLY A 8 -12.51 10.48 -5.57
C GLY A 8 -12.97 9.39 -4.59
N VAL A 9 -13.21 9.75 -3.32
CA VAL A 9 -13.74 8.84 -2.30
C VAL A 9 -15.14 8.33 -2.67
N VAL A 10 -16.05 9.21 -3.10
CA VAL A 10 -17.39 8.81 -3.56
C VAL A 10 -17.31 7.80 -4.71
N PHE A 11 -16.38 7.97 -5.65
CA PHE A 11 -16.19 7.00 -6.73
C PHE A 11 -15.54 5.69 -6.27
N LEU A 12 -14.66 5.71 -5.24
CA LEU A 12 -14.16 4.49 -4.60
C LEU A 12 -15.31 3.68 -4.00
N GLU A 13 -16.20 4.33 -3.25
CA GLU A 13 -17.38 3.69 -2.64
C GLU A 13 -18.34 3.10 -3.67
N GLN A 14 -18.40 3.68 -4.87
CA GLN A 14 -19.19 3.18 -5.99
C GLN A 14 -18.47 2.07 -6.80
N GLY A 15 -17.25 1.68 -6.43
CA GLY A 15 -16.45 0.69 -7.16
C GLY A 15 -15.95 1.19 -8.53
N LYS A 16 -16.01 2.50 -8.77
CA LYS A 16 -15.67 3.13 -10.05
C LYS A 16 -14.20 3.54 -10.06
N ALA A 17 -13.31 2.55 -10.12
CA ALA A 17 -11.87 2.71 -9.96
C ALA A 17 -11.25 3.77 -10.89
N SER A 18 -11.59 3.77 -12.18
CA SER A 18 -11.04 4.74 -13.13
C SER A 18 -11.42 6.19 -12.80
N GLN A 19 -12.68 6.43 -12.43
CA GLN A 19 -13.12 7.76 -12.01
C GLN A 19 -12.48 8.16 -10.68
N ALA A 20 -12.42 7.23 -9.72
CA ALA A 20 -11.78 7.47 -8.43
C ALA A 20 -10.33 7.93 -8.61
N LEU A 21 -9.55 7.20 -9.39
CA LEU A 21 -8.15 7.55 -9.66
C LEU A 21 -8.04 8.92 -10.33
N ALA A 22 -8.87 9.22 -11.33
CA ALA A 22 -8.85 10.52 -12.01
C ALA A 22 -9.14 11.70 -11.06
N TYR A 23 -10.05 11.54 -10.10
CA TYR A 23 -10.35 12.59 -9.12
C TYR A 23 -9.29 12.70 -8.01
N LEU A 24 -8.71 11.58 -7.59
CA LEU A 24 -7.58 11.59 -6.67
C LEU A 24 -6.34 12.24 -7.32
N ASP A 25 -6.09 11.97 -8.60
CA ASP A 25 -5.00 12.59 -9.36
C ASP A 25 -5.23 14.09 -9.52
N LYS A 26 -6.46 14.54 -9.81
CA LYS A 26 -6.79 15.96 -9.78
C LYS A 26 -6.53 16.59 -8.41
N ALA A 27 -6.86 15.91 -7.31
CA ALA A 27 -6.54 16.43 -5.98
C ALA A 27 -5.02 16.65 -5.82
N LEU A 28 -4.21 15.71 -6.32
CA LEU A 28 -2.74 15.79 -6.31
C LEU A 28 -2.15 16.81 -7.29
N GLU A 29 -2.85 17.16 -8.37
CA GLU A 29 -2.47 18.27 -9.25
C GLU A 29 -2.59 19.62 -8.51
N TYR A 30 -3.60 19.80 -7.66
CA TYR A 30 -3.79 21.02 -6.87
C TYR A 30 -2.94 21.06 -5.60
N ASP A 31 -2.77 19.92 -4.93
CA ASP A 31 -1.88 19.76 -3.77
C ASP A 31 -1.11 18.43 -3.89
N PRO A 32 0.14 18.49 -4.39
CA PRO A 32 0.98 17.30 -4.55
C PRO A 32 1.30 16.55 -3.25
N GLU A 33 1.07 17.18 -2.08
CA GLU A 33 1.37 16.66 -0.75
C GLU A 33 0.10 16.27 0.03
N HIS A 34 -1.07 16.22 -0.63
CA HIS A 34 -2.34 15.85 0.00
C HIS A 34 -2.33 14.38 0.44
N GLU A 35 -2.13 14.17 1.73
CA GLU A 35 -1.78 12.86 2.29
C GLU A 35 -2.82 11.76 1.99
N GLN A 36 -4.10 12.07 2.21
CA GLN A 36 -5.16 11.09 1.98
C GLN A 36 -5.34 10.76 0.50
N ALA A 37 -5.00 11.69 -0.41
CA ALA A 37 -5.11 11.44 -1.84
C ALA A 37 -3.94 10.57 -2.30
N LEU A 38 -2.72 10.84 -1.82
CA LEU A 38 -1.55 9.99 -2.04
C LEU A 38 -1.82 8.56 -1.55
N LEU A 39 -2.34 8.41 -0.33
CA LEU A 39 -2.57 7.10 0.28
C LEU A 39 -3.68 6.31 -0.43
N ASN A 40 -4.86 6.91 -0.60
CA ASN A 40 -6.00 6.22 -1.21
C ASN A 40 -5.73 5.86 -2.66
N SER A 41 -5.03 6.71 -3.40
CA SER A 41 -4.69 6.41 -4.79
C SER A 41 -3.59 5.36 -4.90
N ALA A 42 -2.59 5.34 -4.01
CA ALA A 42 -1.61 4.25 -3.97
C ALA A 42 -2.24 2.89 -3.69
N ILE A 43 -3.19 2.83 -2.75
CA ILE A 43 -3.98 1.62 -2.45
C ILE A 43 -4.76 1.19 -3.69
N LEU A 44 -5.50 2.10 -4.32
CA LEU A 44 -6.26 1.80 -5.54
C LEU A 44 -5.37 1.29 -6.68
N LEU A 45 -4.20 1.91 -6.89
CA LEU A 45 -3.22 1.49 -7.90
C LEU A 45 -2.68 0.08 -7.61
N GLN A 46 -2.50 -0.28 -6.34
CA GLN A 46 -2.10 -1.61 -5.90
C GLN A 46 -3.23 -2.62 -6.15
N GLU A 47 -4.47 -2.31 -5.75
CA GLU A 47 -5.66 -3.17 -5.95
C GLU A 47 -5.97 -3.44 -7.42
N LEU A 48 -5.66 -2.50 -8.32
CA LEU A 48 -5.78 -2.72 -9.77
C LEU A 48 -4.81 -3.80 -10.28
N GLY A 49 -3.76 -4.14 -9.53
CA GLY A 49 -2.89 -5.29 -9.75
C GLY A 49 -2.01 -5.22 -11.00
N ARG A 50 -1.96 -4.07 -11.68
CA ARG A 50 -1.23 -3.93 -12.93
C ARG A 50 0.23 -3.53 -12.71
N ALA A 51 1.15 -4.17 -13.43
CA ALA A 51 2.58 -4.01 -13.19
C ALA A 51 3.10 -2.61 -13.45
N GLU A 52 2.54 -1.93 -14.46
CA GLU A 52 2.89 -0.57 -14.83
C GLU A 52 2.50 0.46 -13.75
N LEU A 53 1.51 0.15 -12.91
CA LEU A 53 0.99 1.06 -11.88
C LEU A 53 1.76 0.96 -10.56
N ARG A 54 2.46 -0.14 -10.32
CA ARG A 54 3.18 -0.40 -9.06
C ARG A 54 4.24 0.65 -8.74
N LYS A 55 4.96 1.13 -9.76
CA LYS A 55 5.97 2.17 -9.59
C LYS A 55 5.34 3.46 -9.05
N LEU A 56 4.23 3.89 -9.64
CA LEU A 56 3.51 5.09 -9.21
C LEU A 56 2.92 4.94 -7.80
N ALA A 57 2.36 3.77 -7.48
CA ALA A 57 1.87 3.47 -6.13
C ALA A 57 3.00 3.60 -5.09
N ARG A 58 4.16 3.01 -5.38
CA ARG A 58 5.36 3.08 -4.53
C ARG A 58 5.84 4.52 -4.36
N GLU A 59 5.92 5.30 -5.42
CA GLU A 59 6.31 6.71 -5.37
C GLU A 59 5.40 7.53 -4.47
N ARG A 60 4.08 7.34 -4.56
CA ARG A 60 3.10 8.04 -3.71
C ARG A 60 3.24 7.67 -2.23
N LEU A 61 3.48 6.39 -1.92
CA LEU A 61 3.74 5.94 -0.55
C LEU A 61 5.07 6.47 0.00
N LEU A 62 6.12 6.52 -0.82
CA LEU A 62 7.42 7.06 -0.40
C LEU A 62 7.34 8.56 -0.11
N LYS A 63 6.53 9.34 -0.86
CA LYS A 63 6.26 10.75 -0.51
C LYS A 63 5.67 10.87 0.90
N LEU A 64 4.67 10.06 1.23
CA LEU A 64 4.09 10.04 2.58
C LEU A 64 5.13 9.66 3.64
N LEU A 65 5.96 8.67 3.36
CA LEU A 65 6.99 8.20 4.29
C LEU A 65 8.06 9.26 4.56
N HIS A 66 8.42 10.08 3.57
CA HIS A 66 9.36 11.20 3.77
C HIS A 66 8.79 12.27 4.71
N LYS A 67 7.47 12.45 4.73
CA LYS A 67 6.79 13.42 5.58
C LYS A 67 6.58 12.89 7.00
N ASP A 68 6.15 11.65 7.12
CA ASP A 68 5.96 10.96 8.38
C ASP A 68 6.52 9.53 8.31
N THR A 69 7.68 9.33 8.94
CA THR A 69 8.35 8.03 8.99
C THR A 69 7.63 7.03 9.90
N ASN A 70 6.70 7.50 10.75
CA ASN A 70 5.98 6.72 11.76
C ASN A 70 4.52 6.43 11.34
N ASN A 71 4.27 6.30 10.04
CA ASN A 71 2.96 5.95 9.51
C ASN A 71 2.84 4.44 9.23
N GLU A 72 2.18 3.70 10.11
CA GLU A 72 2.03 2.25 10.01
C GLU A 72 1.31 1.82 8.74
N ARG A 73 0.33 2.62 8.26
CA ARG A 73 -0.43 2.32 7.04
C ARG A 73 0.47 2.41 5.82
N VAL A 74 1.40 3.36 5.77
CA VAL A 74 2.35 3.50 4.66
C VAL A 74 3.31 2.31 4.64
N HIS A 75 3.88 1.94 5.79
CA HIS A 75 4.73 0.73 5.89
C HIS A 75 3.99 -0.52 5.45
N PHE A 76 2.74 -0.71 5.90
CA PHE A 76 1.93 -1.86 5.49
C PHE A 76 1.71 -1.91 3.97
N ASN A 77 1.33 -0.79 3.34
CA ASN A 77 1.08 -0.76 1.89
C ASN A 77 2.37 -0.91 1.06
N LEU A 78 3.53 -0.45 1.55
CA LEU A 78 4.83 -0.75 0.93
C LEU A 78 5.17 -2.24 1.02
N GLY A 79 4.76 -2.91 2.10
CA GLY A 79 4.86 -4.36 2.24
C GLY A 79 3.97 -5.11 1.26
N MET A 80 2.73 -4.65 1.04
CA MET A 80 1.83 -5.21 0.03
C MET A 80 2.40 -5.07 -1.39
N LEU A 81 2.97 -3.92 -1.75
CA LEU A 81 3.65 -3.77 -3.05
C LEU A 81 4.88 -4.68 -3.18
N ALA A 82 5.64 -4.88 -2.10
CA ALA A 82 6.76 -5.82 -2.11
C ALA A 82 6.30 -7.28 -2.29
N MET A 83 5.15 -7.66 -1.72
CA MET A 83 4.51 -8.95 -1.98
C MET A 83 4.15 -9.11 -3.47
N ASP A 84 3.55 -8.09 -4.08
CA ASP A 84 3.22 -8.09 -5.51
C ASP A 84 4.46 -8.20 -6.41
N ASP A 85 5.57 -7.60 -5.98
CA ASP A 85 6.89 -7.70 -6.63
C ASP A 85 7.62 -9.02 -6.34
N ARG A 86 7.03 -9.93 -5.54
CA ARG A 86 7.63 -11.17 -5.01
C ARG A 86 8.90 -10.95 -4.19
N ASP A 87 9.14 -9.73 -3.72
CA ASP A 87 10.20 -9.39 -2.76
C ASP A 87 9.72 -9.72 -1.34
N LEU A 88 9.73 -11.01 -1.00
CA LEU A 88 9.23 -11.50 0.29
C LEU A 88 10.06 -10.97 1.47
N ALA A 89 11.37 -10.77 1.29
CA ALA A 89 12.24 -10.22 2.32
C ALA A 89 11.95 -8.73 2.56
N GLY A 90 11.75 -7.95 1.49
CA GLY A 90 11.30 -6.57 1.58
C GLY A 90 9.93 -6.46 2.26
N ALA A 91 8.98 -7.32 1.87
CA ALA A 91 7.65 -7.37 2.48
C ALA A 91 7.70 -7.62 3.99
N GLU A 92 8.49 -8.60 4.44
CA GLU A 92 8.70 -8.88 5.87
C GLU A 92 9.19 -7.63 6.61
N ASN A 93 10.22 -6.97 6.09
CA ASN A 93 10.79 -5.77 6.70
C ASN A 93 9.73 -4.67 6.87
N TRP A 94 8.94 -4.41 5.82
CA TRP A 94 7.88 -3.42 5.86
C TRP A 94 6.77 -3.77 6.85
N PHE A 95 6.30 -5.02 6.87
CA PHE A 95 5.29 -5.45 7.83
C PHE A 95 5.79 -5.37 9.28
N ARG A 96 7.04 -5.73 9.53
CA ARG A 96 7.66 -5.57 10.86
C ARG A 96 7.69 -4.11 11.31
N ARG A 97 8.01 -3.17 10.41
CA ARG A 97 7.97 -1.73 10.73
C ARG A 97 6.56 -1.26 11.06
N ALA A 98 5.55 -1.69 10.29
CA ALA A 98 4.15 -1.39 10.59
C ALA A 98 3.74 -1.90 11.98
N ILE A 99 4.14 -3.12 12.35
CA ILE A 99 3.86 -3.73 13.66
C ILE A 99 4.63 -3.04 14.79
N GLN A 100 5.86 -2.59 14.55
CA GLN A 100 6.63 -1.83 15.55
C GLN A 100 5.95 -0.51 15.90
N ILE A 101 5.37 0.18 14.91
CA ILE A 101 4.63 1.42 15.12
C ILE A 101 3.26 1.13 15.75
N LYS A 102 2.56 0.10 15.25
CA LYS A 102 1.24 -0.31 15.73
C LYS A 102 1.20 -1.82 16.03
N PRO A 103 1.47 -2.23 17.28
CA PRO A 103 1.56 -3.64 17.66
C PRO A 103 0.30 -4.47 17.40
N ASP A 104 -0.88 -3.85 17.40
CA ASP A 104 -2.17 -4.50 17.18
C ASP A 104 -2.66 -4.41 15.72
N PHE A 105 -1.78 -4.06 14.77
CA PHE A 105 -2.14 -3.93 13.36
C PHE A 105 -2.42 -5.29 12.72
N ARG A 106 -3.67 -5.74 12.85
CA ARG A 106 -4.16 -7.06 12.43
C ARG A 106 -3.79 -7.44 10.99
N SER A 107 -3.92 -6.51 10.04
CA SER A 107 -3.59 -6.78 8.63
C SER A 107 -2.10 -7.05 8.43
N ALA A 108 -1.22 -6.31 9.12
CA ALA A 108 0.22 -6.54 9.06
C ALA A 108 0.63 -7.85 9.75
N LEU A 109 0.05 -8.14 10.91
CA LEU A 109 0.26 -9.42 11.62
C LEU A 109 -0.16 -10.62 10.78
N PHE A 110 -1.32 -10.53 10.13
CA PHE A 110 -1.85 -11.58 9.26
C PHE A 110 -0.92 -11.84 8.06
N ASN A 111 -0.50 -10.78 7.35
CA ASN A 111 0.40 -10.93 6.20
C ASN A 111 1.80 -11.43 6.59
N LEU A 112 2.31 -11.00 7.75
CA LEU A 112 3.56 -11.54 8.29
C LEU A 112 3.43 -13.03 8.63
N ALA A 113 2.31 -13.46 9.24
CA ALA A 113 2.05 -14.88 9.51
C ALA A 113 1.98 -15.72 8.22
N LEU A 114 1.35 -15.20 7.17
CA LEU A 114 1.30 -15.85 5.86
C LEU A 114 2.72 -16.04 5.27
N TYR A 115 3.59 -15.03 5.38
CA TYR A 115 4.99 -15.16 4.98
C TYR A 115 5.72 -16.30 5.71
N TRP A 116 5.58 -16.41 7.03
CA TRP A 116 6.20 -17.48 7.81
C TRP A 116 5.71 -18.87 7.39
N LEU A 117 4.42 -18.99 7.09
CA LEU A 117 3.84 -20.24 6.61
C LEU A 117 4.46 -20.64 5.26
N MET A 118 4.53 -19.70 4.32
CA MET A 118 5.11 -19.94 2.99
C MET A 118 6.59 -20.36 3.06
N ILE A 119 7.38 -19.74 3.91
CA ILE A 119 8.80 -20.12 4.09
C ILE A 119 8.93 -21.50 4.73
N THR A 120 8.15 -21.76 5.76
CA THR A 120 8.20 -23.05 6.46
C THR A 120 7.87 -24.20 5.50
N ASP A 121 6.87 -24.01 4.64
CA ASP A 121 6.51 -24.98 3.60
C ASP A 121 7.61 -25.10 2.53
N HIS A 122 8.22 -23.99 2.10
CA HIS A 122 9.33 -24.02 1.15
C HIS A 122 10.56 -24.78 1.68
N LEU A 123 10.85 -24.66 2.98
CA LEU A 123 11.93 -25.40 3.64
C LEU A 123 11.59 -26.88 3.72
N ARG A 124 10.35 -27.25 4.06
CA ARG A 124 9.90 -28.66 4.08
C ARG A 124 10.00 -29.32 2.70
N LEU A 125 9.64 -28.62 1.63
CA LEU A 125 9.67 -29.15 0.26
C LEU A 125 11.08 -29.33 -0.32
N ARG A 126 12.10 -28.66 0.23
CA ARG A 126 13.52 -28.81 -0.19
C ARG A 126 14.26 -29.95 0.50
N HIS A 127 13.61 -30.64 1.45
CA HIS A 127 14.17 -31.78 2.18
C HIS A 127 13.65 -33.15 1.68
N PHE A 128 13.03 -33.18 0.50
CA PHE A 128 12.68 -34.38 -0.28
C PHE A 128 13.30 -34.29 -1.67
#